data_AF-A0A401MS84-F1
#
_entry.id   AF-A0A401MS84-F1
#
_cell.length_a   1.000
_cell.length_b   1.000
_cell.length_c   1.000
_cell.angle_alpha   90.00
_cell.angle_beta   90.00
_cell.angle_gamma   90.00
#
_symmetry.space_group_name_H-M   'P 1'
#
loop_
_entity.id
_entity.type
_entity.pdbx_description
1 polymer ?
#
loop_
_entity_poly.entity_id
_entity_poly.type
_entity_poly.pdbx_seq_one_letter_code
_entity_poly.pdbx_strand_id
1 'polypeptide(L)'
;MADAATIRSVDATARDGPVGTPTDGKLGQPSHVPAGPDLTWDETWTELTGWKRWLSVDDTEHLSFTDLAPLAEQLGMPLQVLDGDRVDAITRAYVGAFVDTHLRGRDIPLLDGPSARFPEVRFHRP
;
A
#
# COMPACT_ATOMS: atom_id res chain seq x y z
N MET A 1 -33.55 -16.19 -1.86
CA MET A 1 -34.00 -15.27 -0.78
C MET A 1 -33.53 -15.83 0.55
N ALA A 2 -32.44 -15.29 1.09
CA ALA A 2 -32.16 -15.31 2.52
C ALA A 2 -31.28 -14.09 2.79
N ASP A 3 -31.78 -13.23 3.67
CA ASP A 3 -31.26 -11.94 4.09
C ASP A 3 -30.49 -12.09 5.42
N ALA A 4 -29.77 -11.02 5.76
CA ALA A 4 -28.72 -10.81 6.75
C ALA A 4 -28.96 -11.26 8.20
N ALA A 5 -27.88 -11.56 8.94
CA ALA A 5 -27.27 -10.63 9.90
C ALA A 5 -26.24 -11.27 10.85
N THR A 6 -25.24 -10.45 11.22
CA THR A 6 -24.50 -10.41 12.49
C THR A 6 -23.08 -10.99 12.52
N ILE A 7 -22.09 -10.11 12.41
CA ILE A 7 -20.90 -10.16 13.28
C ILE A 7 -20.72 -8.77 13.91
N ARG A 8 -20.60 -8.78 15.24
CA ARG A 8 -20.53 -7.61 16.12
C ARG A 8 -19.14 -6.98 16.16
N SER A 9 -19.13 -5.71 16.56
CA SER A 9 -18.04 -4.75 16.70
C SER A 9 -16.73 -5.25 17.31
N VAL A 10 -15.62 -4.68 16.84
CA VAL A 10 -14.45 -4.39 17.68
C VAL A 10 -14.38 -2.89 17.93
N ASP A 11 -14.46 -2.57 19.21
CA ASP A 11 -14.35 -1.24 19.81
C ASP A 11 -12.87 -0.84 19.85
N ALA A 12 -12.51 0.32 19.30
CA ALA A 12 -11.16 0.89 19.40
C ALA A 12 -11.27 2.24 20.10
N THR A 13 -11.52 2.19 21.40
CA THR A 13 -11.29 3.34 22.28
C THR A 13 -9.78 3.49 22.50
N ALA A 14 -9.20 4.56 21.95
CA ALA A 14 -7.94 5.10 22.44
C ALA A 14 -8.01 6.63 22.40
N ARG A 15 -8.08 7.24 23.59
CA ARG A 15 -7.91 8.68 23.78
C ARG A 15 -6.54 9.00 24.38
N ASP A 16 -5.95 10.05 23.79
CA ASP A 16 -5.09 11.13 24.30
C ASP A 16 -3.64 10.89 24.80
N GLY A 17 -2.69 11.49 24.06
CA GLY A 17 -1.33 11.85 24.49
C GLY A 17 -0.42 12.25 23.31
N PRO A 18 0.34 13.38 23.34
CA PRO A 18 0.98 13.94 22.15
C PRO A 18 2.39 13.37 21.93
N VAL A 19 2.59 12.59 20.86
CA VAL A 19 3.93 12.20 20.37
C VAL A 19 3.87 11.95 18.86
N GLY A 20 4.65 12.72 18.09
CA GLY A 20 5.13 12.40 16.74
C GLY A 20 4.08 12.10 15.66
N THR A 21 3.86 13.03 14.75
CA THR A 21 2.99 12.87 13.57
C THR A 21 3.17 11.50 12.88
N PRO A 22 2.09 10.72 12.67
CA PRO A 22 2.16 9.49 11.90
C PRO A 22 2.61 9.77 10.47
N THR A 23 3.62 9.04 10.01
CA THR A 23 4.03 8.96 8.61
C THR A 23 3.28 7.78 8.01
N ASP A 24 2.29 8.03 7.17
CA ASP A 24 1.49 6.96 6.54
C ASP A 24 1.68 6.99 5.02
N GLY A 25 2.45 6.01 4.52
CA GLY A 25 2.53 5.68 3.11
C GLY A 25 1.55 4.56 2.78
N LYS A 26 0.73 4.74 1.74
CA LYS A 26 -0.20 3.70 1.27
C LYS A 26 0.27 3.13 -0.06
N LEU A 27 0.49 1.81 -0.11
CA LEU A 27 0.84 1.04 -1.30
C LEU A 27 -0.20 -0.08 -1.47
N GLY A 28 -0.79 -0.23 -2.65
CA GLY A 28 -1.84 -1.24 -2.88
C GLY A 28 -2.03 -1.66 -4.32
N GLN A 29 -2.90 -2.64 -4.52
CA GLN A 29 -3.38 -3.07 -5.83
C GLN A 29 -4.27 -2.00 -6.49
N PRO A 30 -4.54 -2.08 -7.81
CA PRO A 30 -5.31 -1.05 -8.54
C PRO A 30 -6.76 -0.83 -8.06
N SER A 31 -7.34 -1.72 -7.27
CA SER A 31 -8.66 -1.49 -6.64
C SER A 31 -8.61 -0.50 -5.47
N HIS A 32 -7.43 -0.22 -4.92
CA HIS A 32 -7.21 0.75 -3.84
C HIS A 32 -6.66 2.06 -4.41
N VAL A 33 -7.20 2.56 -5.51
CA VAL A 33 -6.85 3.87 -6.10
C VAL A 33 -7.93 4.90 -5.73
N PRO A 34 -7.66 6.22 -5.87
CA PRO A 34 -8.66 7.21 -5.52
C PRO A 34 -9.96 7.05 -6.30
N ALA A 35 -11.08 7.24 -5.61
CA ALA A 35 -12.42 6.97 -6.13
C ALA A 35 -12.61 5.53 -6.66
N GLY A 36 -11.80 4.59 -6.17
CA GLY A 36 -11.92 3.17 -6.43
C GLY A 36 -13.13 2.54 -5.72
N PRO A 37 -13.35 1.23 -5.90
CA PRO A 37 -14.45 0.51 -5.24
C PRO A 37 -14.32 0.47 -3.71
N ASP A 38 -13.12 0.64 -3.15
CA ASP A 38 -12.87 0.78 -1.71
C ASP A 38 -12.69 2.26 -1.35
N LEU A 39 -13.74 2.88 -0.80
CA LEU A 39 -13.73 4.28 -0.39
C LEU A 39 -12.97 4.54 0.92
N THR A 40 -12.61 3.50 1.68
CA THR A 40 -11.96 3.68 2.98
C THR A 40 -10.61 4.39 2.84
N TRP A 41 -9.96 4.27 1.69
CA TRP A 41 -8.71 4.97 1.41
C TRP A 41 -8.91 6.45 1.14
N ASP A 42 -9.96 6.83 0.40
CA ASP A 42 -10.34 8.23 0.19
C ASP A 42 -10.71 8.91 1.51
N GLU A 43 -11.52 8.24 2.33
CA GLU A 43 -11.89 8.72 3.68
C GLU A 43 -10.67 8.88 4.57
N THR A 44 -9.76 7.91 4.60
CA THR A 44 -8.53 8.04 5.38
C THR A 44 -7.65 9.17 4.86
N TRP A 45 -7.59 9.36 3.53
CA TRP A 45 -6.71 10.34 2.92
C TRP A 45 -7.00 11.77 3.38
N THR A 46 -8.27 12.11 3.68
CA THR A 46 -8.64 13.43 4.20
C THR A 46 -8.10 13.68 5.60
N GLU A 47 -7.98 12.62 6.41
CA GLU A 47 -7.50 12.70 7.79
C GLU A 47 -5.97 12.69 7.92
N LEU A 48 -5.25 12.21 6.88
CA LEU A 48 -3.79 12.24 6.85
C LEU A 48 -3.29 13.67 6.56
N THR A 49 -2.77 14.34 7.60
CA THR A 49 -2.30 15.74 7.53
C THR A 49 -0.78 15.90 7.41
N GLY A 50 -0.03 14.82 7.60
CA GLY A 50 1.44 14.80 7.51
C GLY A 50 1.96 14.46 6.11
N TRP A 51 3.22 13.99 6.06
CA TRP A 51 3.77 13.41 4.83
C TRP A 51 2.95 12.17 4.47
N LYS A 52 2.46 12.13 3.23
CA LYS A 52 1.68 11.02 2.70
C LYS A 52 1.97 10.78 1.22
N ARG A 53 1.83 9.53 0.80
CA ARG A 53 1.85 9.09 -0.60
C ARG A 53 0.78 8.01 -0.78
N TRP A 54 0.12 8.07 -1.92
CA TRP A 54 -0.81 7.03 -2.35
C TRP A 54 -0.26 6.43 -3.63
N LEU A 55 0.15 5.17 -3.55
CA LEU A 55 0.75 4.43 -4.64
C LEU A 55 -0.07 3.18 -4.97
N SER A 56 -0.17 2.85 -6.26
CA SER A 56 -0.61 1.52 -6.69
C SER A 56 0.45 0.84 -7.55
N VAL A 57 0.39 -0.48 -7.65
CA VAL A 57 1.25 -1.26 -8.55
C VAL A 57 0.35 -1.98 -9.54
N ASP A 58 0.55 -1.71 -10.83
CA ASP A 58 -0.20 -2.38 -11.89
C ASP A 58 0.03 -3.90 -11.87
N ASP A 59 -0.96 -4.67 -12.33
CA ASP A 59 -0.86 -6.12 -12.48
C ASP A 59 -0.58 -6.90 -11.16
N THR A 60 -0.99 -6.32 -10.03
CA THR A 60 -0.90 -6.93 -8.68
C THR A 60 -2.26 -7.13 -8.02
N GLU A 61 -2.30 -8.06 -7.07
CA GLU A 61 -3.44 -8.42 -6.22
C GLU A 61 -3.09 -8.21 -4.73
N HIS A 62 -4.07 -8.41 -3.84
CA HIS A 62 -3.95 -8.04 -2.42
C HIS A 62 -2.78 -8.77 -1.73
N LEU A 63 -2.59 -10.05 -2.06
CA LEU A 63 -1.55 -10.90 -1.49
C LEU A 63 -0.19 -10.72 -2.17
N SER A 64 -0.11 -9.93 -3.25
CA SER A 64 1.11 -9.79 -4.04
C SER A 64 2.25 -9.15 -3.25
N PHE A 65 1.95 -8.30 -2.27
CA PHE A 65 2.95 -7.59 -1.45
C PHE A 65 3.52 -8.44 -0.30
N THR A 66 3.45 -9.76 -0.41
CA THR A 66 3.96 -10.72 0.58
C THR A 66 4.88 -11.74 -0.09
N ASP A 67 5.63 -12.50 0.70
CA ASP A 67 6.47 -13.59 0.17
C ASP A 67 5.64 -14.68 -0.55
N LEU A 68 4.31 -14.66 -0.44
CA LEU A 68 3.46 -15.58 -1.18
C LEU A 68 3.52 -15.36 -2.69
N ALA A 69 3.77 -14.13 -3.18
CA ALA A 69 3.89 -13.87 -4.62
C ALA A 69 5.01 -14.70 -5.28
N PRO A 70 6.28 -14.58 -4.87
CA PRO A 70 7.36 -15.39 -5.46
C PRO A 70 7.24 -16.88 -5.11
N LEU A 71 6.74 -17.24 -3.93
CA LEU A 71 6.56 -18.65 -3.55
C LEU A 71 5.48 -19.35 -4.40
N ALA A 72 4.38 -18.65 -4.70
CA ALA A 72 3.30 -19.22 -5.48
C ALA A 72 3.71 -19.45 -6.94
N GLU A 73 4.55 -18.58 -7.52
CA GLU A 73 5.15 -18.81 -8.84
C GLU A 73 6.05 -20.05 -8.87
N GLN A 74 6.91 -20.22 -7.86
CA GLN A 74 7.76 -21.41 -7.75
C GLN A 74 6.94 -22.71 -7.66
N LEU A 75 5.71 -22.61 -7.15
CA LEU A 75 4.74 -23.71 -7.07
C LEU A 75 3.85 -23.85 -8.32
N GLY A 76 4.03 -23.01 -9.34
CA GLY A 76 3.22 -23.01 -10.56
C GLY A 76 1.78 -22.50 -10.37
N MET A 77 1.56 -21.67 -9.35
CA MET A 77 0.26 -21.10 -8.97
C MET A 77 0.35 -19.56 -8.86
N PRO A 78 0.66 -18.84 -9.95
CA PRO A 78 0.84 -17.39 -9.89
C PRO A 78 -0.42 -16.70 -9.35
N LEU A 79 -0.23 -15.77 -8.40
CA LEU A 79 -1.32 -15.02 -7.75
C LEU A 79 -1.74 -13.77 -8.50
N GLN A 80 -0.86 -13.25 -9.35
CA GLN A 80 -1.08 -12.04 -10.11
C GLN A 80 -0.42 -12.16 -11.49
N VAL A 81 -0.60 -11.15 -12.34
CA VAL A 81 0.00 -11.11 -13.69
C VAL A 81 1.46 -10.69 -13.63
N LEU A 82 1.82 -9.77 -12.73
CA LEU A 82 3.19 -9.33 -12.55
C LEU A 82 4.04 -10.43 -11.89
N ASP A 83 5.25 -10.62 -12.41
CA ASP A 83 6.23 -11.56 -11.86
C ASP A 83 6.44 -11.37 -10.34
N GLY A 84 6.43 -12.46 -9.58
CA GLY A 84 6.43 -12.46 -8.12
C GLY A 84 7.74 -11.92 -7.54
N ASP A 85 8.87 -12.27 -8.14
CA ASP A 85 10.18 -11.69 -7.78
C ASP A 85 10.22 -10.19 -8.09
N ARG A 86 9.55 -9.76 -9.18
CA ARG A 86 9.38 -8.35 -9.52
C ARG A 86 8.53 -7.59 -8.50
N VAL A 87 7.42 -8.16 -8.06
CA VAL A 87 6.58 -7.56 -6.99
C VAL A 87 7.37 -7.44 -5.69
N ASP A 88 8.10 -8.48 -5.32
CA ASP A 88 8.95 -8.46 -4.13
C ASP A 88 10.01 -7.35 -4.20
N ALA A 89 10.69 -7.20 -5.34
CA ALA A 89 11.68 -6.16 -5.56
C ALA A 89 11.08 -4.74 -5.45
N ILE A 90 9.88 -4.53 -6.00
CA ILE A 90 9.14 -3.26 -5.85
C ILE A 90 8.81 -3.02 -4.38
N THR A 91 8.23 -4.01 -3.70
CA THR A 91 7.82 -3.91 -2.29
C THR A 91 9.00 -3.54 -1.39
N ARG A 92 10.12 -4.26 -1.51
CA ARG A 92 11.35 -3.99 -0.74
C ARG A 92 11.92 -2.60 -1.03
N ALA A 93 11.90 -2.15 -2.29
CA ALA A 93 12.42 -0.84 -2.66
C ALA A 93 11.60 0.31 -2.05
N TYR A 94 10.28 0.26 -2.14
CA TYR A 94 9.41 1.33 -1.65
C TYR A 94 9.28 1.36 -0.12
N VAL A 95 9.22 0.19 0.53
CA VAL A 95 9.26 0.10 1.99
C VAL A 95 10.62 0.56 2.51
N GLY A 96 11.71 0.14 1.87
CA GLY A 96 13.07 0.57 2.22
C GLY A 96 13.26 2.08 2.07
N ALA A 97 12.76 2.65 0.97
CA ALA A 97 12.78 4.10 0.73
C ALA A 97 12.01 4.86 1.82
N PHE A 98 10.81 4.41 2.16
CA PHE A 98 9.99 5.03 3.21
C PHE A 98 10.74 5.05 4.57
N VAL A 99 11.31 3.91 4.97
CA VAL A 99 12.06 3.81 6.22
C VAL A 99 13.33 4.66 6.19
N ASP A 100 14.06 4.70 5.08
CA ASP A 100 15.24 5.54 4.91
C ASP A 100 14.91 7.04 5.04
N THR A 101 13.81 7.47 4.43
CA THR A 101 13.35 8.85 4.52
C THR A 101 12.95 9.23 5.95
N HIS A 102 12.11 8.44 6.59
CA HIS A 102 11.50 8.86 7.86
C HIS A 102 12.31 8.51 9.11
N LEU A 103 13.08 7.41 9.09
CA LEU A 103 13.85 6.97 10.25
C LEU A 103 15.33 7.27 10.13
N ARG A 104 15.85 7.48 8.92
CA ARG A 104 17.27 7.78 8.68
C ARG A 104 17.52 9.18 8.11
N GLY A 105 16.47 9.95 7.82
CA GLY A 105 16.57 11.32 7.30
C GLY A 105 17.26 11.41 5.94
N ARG A 106 17.19 10.34 5.13
CA ARG A 106 17.79 10.33 3.79
C ARG A 106 16.77 10.77 2.76
N ASP A 107 17.18 11.63 1.85
CA ASP A 107 16.32 11.96 0.72
C ASP A 107 16.35 10.82 -0.30
N ILE A 108 15.20 10.18 -0.54
CA ILE A 108 15.06 9.06 -1.47
C ILE A 108 14.09 9.47 -2.59
N PRO A 109 14.60 9.84 -3.78
CA PRO A 109 13.78 10.34 -4.89
C PRO A 109 12.70 9.36 -5.38
N LEU A 110 12.82 8.07 -5.04
CA LEU A 110 11.86 7.04 -5.40
C LEU A 110 10.44 7.34 -4.88
N LEU A 111 10.30 8.12 -3.81
CA LEU A 111 9.01 8.46 -3.21
C LEU A 111 8.39 9.75 -3.78
N ASP A 112 9.03 10.44 -4.72
CA ASP A 112 8.55 11.74 -5.20
C ASP A 112 7.81 11.69 -6.55
N GLY A 113 7.97 10.59 -7.27
CA GLY A 113 7.24 10.39 -8.52
C GLY A 113 7.59 9.11 -9.26
N PRO A 114 7.09 8.97 -10.51
CA PRO A 114 7.30 7.79 -11.33
C PRO A 114 8.78 7.45 -11.52
N SER A 115 9.09 6.16 -11.49
CA SER A 115 10.45 5.65 -11.64
C SER A 115 10.56 4.82 -12.91
N ALA A 116 11.54 5.12 -13.76
CA ALA A 116 11.85 4.29 -14.92
C ALA A 116 12.31 2.87 -14.52
N ARG A 117 12.83 2.71 -13.29
CA ARG A 117 13.21 1.40 -12.74
C ARG A 117 11.99 0.57 -12.31
N PHE A 118 10.88 1.22 -11.95
CA PHE A 118 9.64 0.61 -11.48
C PHE A 118 8.43 1.23 -12.21
N PRO A 119 8.32 1.01 -13.53
CA PRO A 119 7.26 1.60 -14.35
C PRO A 119 5.86 1.11 -13.99
N GLU A 120 5.74 0.03 -13.20
CA GLU A 120 4.48 -0.54 -12.71
C GLU A 120 3.87 0.30 -11.58
N VAL A 121 4.67 1.12 -10.90
CA VAL A 121 4.22 1.92 -9.77
C VAL A 121 3.57 3.22 -10.25
N ARG A 122 2.33 3.44 -9.82
CA ARG A 122 1.55 4.64 -10.10
C ARG A 122 1.47 5.52 -8.87
N PHE A 123 1.60 6.83 -9.09
CA PHE A 123 1.46 7.84 -8.06
C PHE A 123 0.09 8.50 -8.19
N HIS A 124 -0.63 8.54 -7.08
CA HIS A 124 -1.95 9.16 -6.99
C HIS A 124 -1.87 10.44 -6.17
N ARG A 125 -2.56 11.48 -6.64
CA ARG A 125 -2.69 12.78 -5.98
C ARG A 125 -4.14 13.28 -6.06
N PRO A 126 -5.05 12.64 -5.32
CA PRO A 126 -6.43 13.11 -5.21
C PRO A 126 -6.51 14.42 -4.42
#